data_AF-A0A1F8GB17-F1
#
_entry.id   AF-A0A1F8GB17-F1
#
_cell.length_a   1.000
_cell.length_b   1.000
_cell.length_c   1.000
_cell.angle_alpha   90.00
_cell.angle_beta   90.00
_cell.angle_gamma   90.00
#
_symmetry.space_group_name_H-M   'P 1'
#
loop_
_entity.id
_entity.type
_entity.pdbx_description
1 polymer ?
#
loop_
_entity_poly.entity_id
_entity_poly.type
_entity_poly.pdbx_seq_one_letter_code
_entity_poly.pdbx_strand_id
1 'polypeptide(L)'
;MLLQLLTLFLAWQFFRYVDYVLNVITPESFAFDFEAIAVVNFVVLVSVISLSLTIFQQKRLVLITSGVVGLVYLLVFGWTYVNWVGAGTVILLFLLAQHYGIEEIDQRTKINPRTIVRRAAPAVIMAFFVLTSFAAYQSPVAKGIADARQLPSASEQFMRTIVESVVGGQIPAGPEREGIISRVTKETIQQFNDILKPYFQYAPPLLAFGLFLILWGLSWIFVWLSVLVGMLVFWILKKTGFIKIEEKDIKAEILII
;
A
#
# COMPACT_ATOMS: atom_id res chain seq x y z
N MET A 1 10.56 -23.20 6.00
CA MET A 1 11.53 -22.82 4.96
C MET A 1 10.88 -22.48 3.63
N LEU A 2 10.09 -23.37 3.00
CA LEU A 2 9.49 -23.12 1.68
C LEU A 2 8.61 -21.85 1.61
N LEU A 3 7.74 -21.63 2.61
CA LEU A 3 6.92 -20.41 2.68
C LEU A 3 7.77 -19.12 2.78
N GLN A 4 8.92 -19.16 3.46
CA GLN A 4 9.80 -17.99 3.58
C GLN A 4 10.52 -17.67 2.27
N LEU A 5 10.95 -18.69 1.52
CA LEU A 5 11.51 -18.49 0.18
C LEU A 5 10.47 -17.91 -0.78
N LEU A 6 9.22 -18.38 -0.69
CA LEU A 6 8.11 -17.82 -1.46
C LEU A 6 7.84 -16.37 -1.07
N THR A 7 7.81 -16.04 0.23
CA THR A 7 7.66 -14.66 0.71
C THR A 7 8.79 -13.76 0.20
N LEU A 8 10.04 -14.21 0.26
CA LEU A 8 11.19 -13.48 -0.26
C LEU A 8 11.01 -13.14 -1.75
N PHE A 9 10.66 -14.15 -2.56
CA PHE A 9 10.47 -13.99 -4.00
C PHE A 9 9.32 -13.02 -4.34
N LEU A 10 8.16 -13.21 -3.71
CA LEU A 10 6.98 -12.37 -3.94
C LEU A 10 7.21 -10.93 -3.46
N ALA A 11 7.85 -10.75 -2.30
CA ALA A 11 8.20 -9.42 -1.79
C ALA A 11 9.19 -8.72 -2.72
N TRP A 12 10.19 -9.43 -3.24
CA TRP A 12 11.15 -8.89 -4.20
C TRP A 12 10.45 -8.42 -5.47
N GLN A 13 9.58 -9.25 -6.07
CA GLN A 13 8.81 -8.86 -7.25
C GLN A 13 7.90 -7.66 -6.96
N PHE A 14 7.21 -7.64 -5.82
CA PHE A 14 6.33 -6.54 -5.45
C PHE A 14 7.09 -5.22 -5.31
N PHE A 15 8.18 -5.18 -4.53
CA PHE A 15 8.92 -3.94 -4.33
C PHE A 15 9.64 -3.45 -5.58
N ARG A 16 10.16 -4.36 -6.41
CA ARG A 16 10.69 -3.97 -7.73
C ARG A 16 9.64 -3.35 -8.63
N TYR A 17 8.41 -3.88 -8.59
CA TYR A 17 7.31 -3.30 -9.34
C TYR A 17 6.94 -1.91 -8.79
N VAL A 18 6.85 -1.75 -7.47
CA VAL A 18 6.59 -0.44 -6.85
C VAL A 18 7.68 0.57 -7.23
N ASP A 19 8.95 0.18 -7.17
CA ASP A 19 10.07 1.03 -7.58
C ASP A 19 9.98 1.41 -9.06
N TYR A 20 9.68 0.46 -9.94
CA TYR A 20 9.44 0.72 -11.36
C TYR A 20 8.34 1.77 -11.57
N VAL A 21 7.17 1.58 -10.94
CA VAL A 21 6.05 2.52 -11.05
C VAL A 21 6.44 3.91 -10.54
N LEU A 22 7.10 4.00 -9.39
CA LEU A 22 7.51 5.28 -8.80
C LEU A 22 8.58 6.03 -9.61
N ASN A 23 9.38 5.31 -10.41
CA ASN A 23 10.40 5.90 -11.27
C ASN A 23 9.89 6.19 -12.70
N VAL A 24 8.86 5.49 -13.16
CA VAL A 24 8.24 5.69 -14.50
C VAL A 24 7.19 6.78 -14.48
N ILE A 25 6.44 6.94 -13.38
CA ILE A 25 5.53 8.08 -13.26
C ILE A 25 6.37 9.35 -13.35
N THR A 26 6.12 10.15 -14.38
CA THR A 26 6.67 11.51 -14.47
C THR A 26 5.55 12.52 -14.19
N PRO A 27 5.87 13.75 -13.75
CA PRO A 27 4.87 14.80 -13.58
C PRO A 27 4.04 15.06 -14.85
N GLU A 28 4.59 14.76 -16.03
CA GLU A 28 3.97 15.01 -17.33
C GLU A 28 3.08 13.87 -17.82
N SER A 29 3.33 12.63 -17.37
CA SER A 29 2.57 11.43 -17.78
C SER A 29 1.93 10.75 -16.56
N PHE A 30 0.92 11.40 -15.97
CA PHE A 30 0.06 10.81 -14.94
C PHE A 30 -0.95 9.79 -15.54
N ALA A 31 -0.48 8.91 -16.44
CA ALA A 31 -1.26 7.78 -16.92
C ALA A 31 -1.02 6.59 -16.00
N PHE A 32 -1.99 6.26 -15.15
CA PHE A 32 -1.96 5.04 -14.35
C PHE A 32 -2.37 3.87 -15.24
N ASP A 33 -1.40 3.21 -15.86
CA ASP A 33 -1.65 1.92 -16.49
C ASP A 33 -1.90 0.88 -15.39
N PHE A 34 -3.14 0.42 -15.31
CA PHE A 34 -3.53 -0.61 -14.34
C PHE A 34 -2.89 -1.94 -14.73
N GLU A 35 -1.79 -2.29 -14.06
CA GLU A 35 -1.20 -3.61 -14.22
C GLU A 35 -1.83 -4.62 -13.26
N ALA A 36 -2.76 -5.41 -13.78
CA ALA A 36 -3.42 -6.48 -13.03
C ALA A 36 -2.43 -7.47 -12.38
N ILE A 37 -1.26 -7.67 -12.99
CA ILE A 37 -0.20 -8.57 -12.49
C ILE A 37 0.30 -8.12 -11.11
N ALA A 38 0.50 -6.83 -10.91
CA ALA A 38 0.98 -6.29 -9.64
C ALA A 38 -0.04 -6.48 -8.51
N VAL A 39 -1.32 -6.26 -8.83
CA VAL A 39 -2.44 -6.50 -7.89
C VAL A 39 -2.51 -7.96 -7.49
N VAL A 40 -2.41 -8.88 -8.46
CA VAL A 40 -2.41 -10.32 -8.20
C VAL A 40 -1.22 -10.71 -7.32
N ASN A 41 -0.02 -10.25 -7.66
CA ASN A 41 1.18 -10.53 -6.87
C ASN A 41 1.04 -10.02 -5.43
N PHE A 42 0.56 -8.79 -5.25
CA PHE A 42 0.32 -8.21 -3.93
C PHE A 42 -0.67 -9.04 -3.10
N VAL A 43 -1.81 -9.42 -3.68
CA VAL A 43 -2.82 -10.25 -3.00
C VAL A 43 -2.23 -11.60 -2.60
N VAL A 44 -1.49 -12.27 -3.50
CA VAL A 44 -0.85 -13.56 -3.20
C VAL A 44 0.18 -13.41 -2.08
N LEU A 45 1.01 -12.37 -2.13
CA LEU A 45 2.01 -12.06 -1.10
C LEU A 45 1.35 -11.88 0.28
N VAL A 46 0.30 -11.05 0.36
CA VAL A 46 -0.44 -10.80 1.60
C VAL A 46 -1.07 -12.08 2.13
N SER A 47 -1.69 -12.90 1.27
CA SER A 47 -2.28 -14.18 1.66
C SER A 47 -1.24 -15.14 2.24
N VAL A 48 -0.10 -15.30 1.56
CA VAL A 48 1.00 -16.19 1.98
C VAL A 48 1.57 -15.73 3.32
N ILE A 49 1.82 -14.42 3.47
CA ILE A 49 2.34 -13.87 4.74
C ILE A 49 1.31 -14.08 5.85
N SER A 50 0.05 -13.69 5.66
CA SER A 50 -1.01 -13.79 6.67
C SER A 50 -1.18 -15.22 7.18
N LEU A 51 -1.18 -16.20 6.27
CA LEU A 51 -1.19 -17.62 6.63
C LEU A 51 0.08 -18.03 7.37
N SER A 52 1.26 -17.66 6.87
CA SER A 52 2.53 -18.03 7.50
C SER A 52 2.63 -17.52 8.94
N LEU A 53 2.24 -16.27 9.19
CA LEU A 53 2.28 -15.65 10.51
C LEU A 53 1.37 -16.39 11.50
N THR A 54 0.21 -16.84 11.03
CA THR A 54 -0.79 -17.50 11.89
C THR A 54 -0.47 -18.98 12.11
N ILE A 55 -0.04 -19.70 11.07
CA ILE A 55 0.25 -21.15 11.14
C ILE A 55 1.49 -21.41 12.01
N PHE A 56 2.53 -20.60 11.87
CA PHE A 56 3.80 -20.93 12.50
C PHE A 56 3.82 -20.70 14.02
N GLN A 57 2.96 -19.81 14.54
CA GLN A 57 2.79 -19.45 15.97
C GLN A 57 4.07 -19.01 16.74
N GLN A 58 5.26 -19.28 16.21
CA GLN A 58 6.55 -18.98 16.82
C GLN A 58 6.95 -17.55 16.47
N LYS A 59 7.13 -16.71 17.50
CA LYS A 59 7.61 -15.33 17.37
C LYS A 59 8.90 -15.22 16.53
N ARG A 60 9.81 -16.18 16.66
CA ARG A 60 11.06 -16.23 15.88
C ARG A 60 10.82 -16.28 14.38
N LEU A 61 9.83 -17.05 13.92
CA LEU A 61 9.51 -17.14 12.49
C LEU A 61 8.86 -15.86 11.97
N VAL A 62 8.08 -15.16 12.78
CA VAL A 62 7.52 -13.85 12.44
C VAL A 62 8.62 -12.79 12.31
N LEU A 63 9.59 -12.77 13.22
CA LEU A 63 10.76 -11.90 13.12
C LEU A 63 11.59 -12.19 11.88
N ILE A 64 11.78 -13.46 11.51
CA ILE A 64 12.49 -13.83 10.28
C ILE A 64 11.69 -13.36 9.05
N THR A 65 10.39 -13.62 8.98
CA THR A 65 9.55 -13.22 7.83
C THR A 65 9.48 -11.71 7.67
N SER A 66 9.25 -10.97 8.76
CA SER A 66 9.26 -9.49 8.73
C SER A 66 10.65 -8.93 8.43
N GLY A 67 11.71 -9.52 8.98
CA GLY A 67 13.10 -9.16 8.68
C GLY A 67 13.44 -9.37 7.21
N VAL A 68 12.99 -10.47 6.59
CA VAL A 68 13.15 -10.73 5.15
C VAL A 68 12.43 -9.66 4.32
N VAL A 69 11.16 -9.36 4.63
CA VAL A 69 10.40 -8.33 3.90
C VAL A 69 11.04 -6.95 4.05
N GLY A 70 11.44 -6.58 5.27
CA GLY A 70 12.13 -5.32 5.55
C GLY A 70 13.49 -5.22 4.87
N LEU A 71 14.28 -6.30 4.85
CA LEU A 71 15.57 -6.35 4.17
C LEU A 71 15.40 -6.19 2.65
N VAL A 72 14.44 -6.89 2.04
CA VAL A 72 14.13 -6.73 0.61
C VAL A 72 13.75 -5.29 0.32
N TYR A 73 12.89 -4.69 1.14
CA TYR A 73 12.50 -3.29 1.00
C TYR A 73 13.72 -2.34 1.04
N LEU A 74 14.62 -2.52 2.01
CA LEU A 74 15.86 -1.74 2.14
C LEU A 74 16.81 -1.94 0.96
N LEU A 75 16.87 -3.15 0.40
CA LEU A 75 17.70 -3.44 -0.78
C LEU A 75 17.16 -2.75 -2.05
N VAL A 76 15.85 -2.61 -2.19
CA VAL A 76 15.22 -1.97 -3.35
C VAL A 76 15.25 -0.44 -3.23
N PHE A 77 14.81 0.11 -2.10
CA PHE A 77 14.66 1.57 -1.92
C PHE A 77 15.86 2.26 -1.23
N GLY A 78 16.88 1.48 -0.83
CA GLY A 78 18.09 1.98 -0.20
C GLY A 78 18.03 2.09 1.33
N TRP A 79 19.17 2.38 1.93
CA TRP A 79 19.40 2.35 3.38
C TRP A 79 19.25 3.73 4.03
N THR A 80 18.09 4.36 3.88
CA THR A 80 17.80 5.68 4.48
C THR A 80 17.17 5.54 5.87
N TYR A 81 17.23 6.58 6.70
CA TYR A 81 16.58 6.59 8.02
C TYR A 81 15.07 6.32 7.93
N VAL A 82 14.39 6.90 6.95
CA VAL A 82 12.95 6.69 6.71
C VAL A 82 12.68 5.22 6.37
N ASN A 83 13.52 4.58 5.56
CA ASN A 83 13.35 3.18 5.21
C ASN A 83 13.61 2.23 6.40
N TRP A 84 14.56 2.57 7.28
CA TRP A 84 14.78 1.84 8.53
C TRP A 84 13.56 1.91 9.45
N VAL A 85 12.97 3.10 9.60
CA VAL A 85 11.71 3.26 10.33
C VAL A 85 10.61 2.41 9.69
N GLY A 86 10.49 2.42 8.37
CA GLY A 86 9.55 1.58 7.63
C GLY A 86 9.74 0.09 7.92
N ALA A 87 10.98 -0.41 7.87
CA ALA A 87 11.31 -1.80 8.19
C ALA A 87 10.94 -2.15 9.65
N GLY A 88 11.19 -1.23 10.59
CA GLY A 88 10.74 -1.37 11.98
C GLY A 88 9.22 -1.44 12.11
N THR A 89 8.49 -0.58 11.38
CA THR A 89 7.01 -0.58 11.34
C THR A 89 6.46 -1.90 10.82
N VAL A 90 7.08 -2.50 9.79
CA VAL A 90 6.68 -3.83 9.28
C VAL A 90 6.81 -4.90 10.35
N ILE A 91 7.91 -4.91 11.11
CA ILE A 91 8.12 -5.88 12.19
C ILE A 91 6.99 -5.76 13.23
N LEU A 92 6.68 -4.53 13.67
CA LEU A 92 5.61 -4.28 14.64
C LEU A 92 4.24 -4.72 14.12
N LEU A 93 3.90 -4.38 12.87
CA LEU A 93 2.62 -4.74 12.28
C LEU A 93 2.50 -6.24 12.01
N PHE A 94 3.59 -6.94 11.70
CA PHE A 94 3.57 -8.40 11.53
C PHE A 94 3.43 -9.13 12.87
N LEU A 95 4.03 -8.60 13.94
CA LEU A 95 3.80 -9.10 15.30
C LEU A 95 2.34 -8.89 15.72
N LEU A 96 1.75 -7.75 15.37
CA LEU A 96 0.32 -7.48 15.59
C LEU A 96 -0.57 -8.44 14.79
N ALA A 97 -0.26 -8.65 13.51
CA ALA A 97 -0.98 -9.61 12.65
C ALA A 97 -0.93 -11.03 13.23
N GLN A 98 0.24 -11.45 13.74
CA GLN A 98 0.41 -12.73 14.41
C GLN A 98 -0.47 -12.82 15.65
N HIS A 99 -0.45 -11.79 16.50
CA HIS A 99 -1.24 -11.76 17.74
C HIS A 99 -2.72 -11.98 17.46
N TYR A 100 -3.30 -11.24 16.50
CA TYR A 100 -4.69 -11.44 16.09
C TYR A 100 -4.97 -12.81 15.47
N GLY A 101 -3.99 -13.39 14.77
CA GLY A 101 -4.10 -14.73 14.21
C GLY A 101 -4.12 -15.83 15.27
N ILE A 102 -3.25 -15.71 16.29
CA ILE A 102 -3.14 -16.68 17.40
C ILE A 102 -4.39 -16.62 18.28
N GLU A 103 -4.86 -15.43 18.65
CA GLU A 103 -6.09 -15.29 19.45
C GLU A 103 -7.28 -15.99 18.79
N GLU A 104 -7.37 -15.93 17.46
CA GLU A 104 -8.44 -16.58 16.71
C GLU A 104 -8.29 -18.11 16.68
N ILE A 105 -7.07 -18.65 16.76
CA ILE A 105 -6.83 -20.09 16.90
C ILE A 105 -7.17 -20.55 18.32
N ASP A 106 -6.69 -19.83 19.34
CA ASP A 106 -6.82 -20.24 20.74
C ASP A 106 -8.28 -20.17 21.24
N GLN A 107 -9.07 -19.22 20.72
CA GLN A 107 -10.47 -19.05 21.12
C GLN A 107 -11.45 -20.00 20.41
N ARG A 108 -11.01 -20.78 19.41
CA ARG A 108 -11.91 -21.61 18.61
C ARG A 108 -11.62 -23.09 18.71
N THR A 109 -12.70 -23.86 18.81
CA THR A 109 -12.68 -25.32 18.67
C THR A 109 -12.42 -25.81 17.25
N LYS A 110 -12.58 -24.96 16.22
CA LYS A 110 -12.35 -25.32 14.81
C LYS A 110 -11.56 -24.26 14.06
N ILE A 111 -10.45 -24.68 13.45
CA ILE A 111 -9.60 -23.86 12.58
C ILE A 111 -10.37 -23.50 11.31
N ASN A 112 -10.62 -22.20 11.10
CA ASN A 112 -11.23 -21.68 9.88
C ASN A 112 -10.24 -20.77 9.13
N PRO A 113 -9.72 -21.17 7.96
CA PRO A 113 -8.72 -20.38 7.23
C PRO A 113 -9.26 -19.02 6.79
N ARG A 114 -10.58 -18.90 6.53
CA ARG A 114 -11.22 -17.63 6.19
C ARG A 114 -11.03 -16.62 7.31
N THR A 115 -11.29 -17.03 8.55
CA THR A 115 -11.24 -16.13 9.70
C THR A 115 -9.81 -15.78 10.08
N ILE A 116 -8.91 -16.78 10.04
CA ILE A 116 -7.47 -16.60 10.26
C ILE A 116 -6.91 -15.52 9.33
N VAL A 117 -7.11 -15.68 8.02
CA VAL A 117 -6.57 -14.72 7.05
C VAL A 117 -7.24 -13.36 7.21
N ARG A 118 -8.55 -13.32 7.45
CA ARG A 118 -9.28 -12.05 7.64
C ARG A 118 -8.78 -11.26 8.86
N ARG A 119 -8.31 -11.92 9.92
CA ARG A 119 -7.76 -11.27 11.11
C ARG A 119 -6.34 -10.75 10.91
N ALA A 120 -5.49 -11.52 10.24
CA ALA A 120 -4.09 -11.14 10.01
C ALA A 120 -3.89 -10.16 8.84
N ALA A 121 -4.65 -10.32 7.75
CA ALA A 121 -4.44 -9.56 6.51
C ALA A 121 -4.50 -8.03 6.67
N PRO A 122 -5.41 -7.42 7.45
CA PRO A 122 -5.45 -5.96 7.59
C PRO A 122 -4.12 -5.36 8.07
N ALA A 123 -3.48 -5.98 9.07
CA ALA A 123 -2.21 -5.51 9.61
C ALA A 123 -1.05 -5.72 8.61
N VAL A 124 -1.05 -6.83 7.86
CA VAL A 124 -0.07 -7.08 6.78
C VAL A 124 -0.21 -6.06 5.65
N ILE A 125 -1.44 -5.82 5.18
CA ILE A 125 -1.74 -4.83 4.13
C ILE A 125 -1.31 -3.43 4.58
N MET A 126 -1.65 -3.07 5.82
CA MET A 126 -1.25 -1.79 6.40
C MET A 126 0.27 -1.61 6.36
N ALA A 127 1.04 -2.67 6.68
CA ALA A 127 2.49 -2.63 6.64
C ALA A 127 3.02 -2.30 5.23
N PHE A 128 2.51 -2.97 4.20
CA PHE A 128 2.89 -2.68 2.83
C PHE A 128 2.47 -1.29 2.36
N PHE A 129 1.29 -0.81 2.77
CA PHE A 129 0.85 0.55 2.42
C PHE A 129 1.73 1.63 3.03
N VAL A 130 2.15 1.46 4.29
CA VAL A 130 3.12 2.37 4.92
C VAL A 130 4.44 2.34 4.14
N LEU A 131 4.97 1.16 3.82
CA LEU A 131 6.21 1.04 3.06
C LEU A 131 6.13 1.69 1.67
N THR A 132 5.06 1.44 0.92
CA THR A 132 4.82 2.04 -0.39
C THR A 132 4.71 3.57 -0.29
N SER A 133 4.09 4.07 0.78
CA SER A 133 3.98 5.52 1.02
C SER A 133 5.34 6.15 1.33
N PHE A 134 6.18 5.47 2.12
CA PHE A 134 7.56 5.92 2.37
C PHE A 134 8.45 5.84 1.13
N ALA A 135 8.24 4.84 0.28
CA ALA A 135 8.89 4.78 -1.02
C ALA A 135 8.45 5.96 -1.91
N ALA A 136 7.15 6.24 -1.97
CA ALA A 136 6.60 7.36 -2.74
C ALA A 136 7.12 8.72 -2.23
N TYR A 137 7.23 8.90 -0.91
CA TYR A 137 7.84 10.09 -0.27
C TYR A 137 9.25 10.38 -0.79
N GLN A 138 10.04 9.33 -1.05
CA GLN A 138 11.44 9.45 -1.50
C GLN A 138 11.59 9.44 -3.02
N SER A 139 10.50 9.24 -3.75
CA SER A 139 10.52 9.07 -5.20
C SER A 139 10.97 10.34 -5.94
N PRO A 140 11.53 10.21 -7.17
CA PRO A 140 11.88 11.35 -8.00
C PRO A 140 10.69 12.28 -8.26
N VAL A 141 9.47 11.74 -8.36
CA VAL A 141 8.23 12.53 -8.56
C VAL A 141 8.00 13.48 -7.40
N ALA A 142 8.08 12.98 -6.17
CA ALA A 142 7.86 13.79 -4.98
C ALA A 142 8.90 14.92 -4.88
N LYS A 143 10.17 14.63 -5.19
CA LYS A 143 11.25 15.62 -5.23
C LYS A 143 11.04 16.64 -6.36
N GLY A 144 10.69 16.17 -7.56
CA GLY A 144 10.43 17.02 -8.71
C GLY A 144 9.31 18.02 -8.47
N ILE A 145 8.24 17.63 -7.76
CA ILE A 145 7.16 18.54 -7.37
C ILE A 145 7.63 19.57 -6.34
N ALA A 146 8.46 19.16 -5.37
CA ALA A 146 9.04 20.08 -4.39
C ALA A 146 9.99 21.09 -5.04
N ASP A 147 10.76 20.65 -6.04
CA ASP A 147 11.79 21.44 -6.74
C ASP A 147 11.20 22.37 -7.81
N ALA A 148 10.18 21.91 -8.54
CA ALA A 148 9.54 22.70 -9.60
C ALA A 148 8.89 23.98 -9.07
N ARG A 149 8.48 24.02 -7.80
CA ARG A 149 7.81 25.16 -7.14
C ARG A 149 6.61 25.71 -7.94
N GLN A 150 6.07 24.90 -8.82
CA GLN A 150 4.96 25.21 -9.73
C GLN A 150 4.05 23.99 -9.78
N LEU A 151 2.76 24.25 -9.94
CA LEU A 151 1.77 23.20 -10.12
C LEU A 151 2.06 22.37 -11.38
N PRO A 152 1.83 21.05 -11.35
CA PRO A 152 1.98 20.19 -12.52
C PRO A 152 0.97 20.56 -13.62
N SER A 153 1.29 20.25 -14.88
CA SER A 153 0.45 20.53 -16.05
C SER A 153 -0.98 19.99 -15.95
N ALA A 154 -1.17 18.86 -15.24
CA ALA A 154 -2.48 18.32 -14.93
C ALA A 154 -3.36 19.28 -14.10
N SER A 155 -2.76 20.02 -13.16
CA SER A 155 -3.46 21.06 -12.40
C SER A 155 -3.83 22.24 -13.28
N GLU A 156 -3.02 22.58 -14.28
CA GLU A 156 -3.36 23.63 -15.24
C GLU A 156 -4.59 23.26 -16.07
N GLN A 157 -4.69 22.01 -16.52
CA GLN A 157 -5.87 21.52 -17.23
C GLN A 157 -7.13 21.58 -16.36
N PHE A 158 -7.03 21.14 -15.10
CA PHE A 158 -8.13 21.22 -14.14
C PHE A 158 -8.58 22.67 -13.89
N MET A 159 -7.62 23.59 -13.69
CA MET A 159 -7.91 25.01 -13.52
C MET A 159 -8.52 25.61 -14.78
N ARG A 160 -8.07 25.20 -15.97
CA ARG A 160 -8.70 25.58 -17.23
C ARG A 160 -10.15 25.14 -17.29
N THR A 161 -10.47 23.90 -16.92
CA THR A 161 -11.85 23.39 -16.87
C THR A 161 -12.72 24.17 -15.89
N ILE A 162 -12.20 24.53 -14.70
CA ILE A 162 -12.93 25.37 -13.74
C ILE A 162 -13.18 26.77 -14.30
N VAL A 163 -12.14 27.42 -14.81
CA VAL A 163 -12.24 28.78 -15.39
C VAL A 163 -13.22 28.78 -16.56
N GLU A 164 -13.17 27.78 -17.42
CA GLU A 164 -14.11 27.61 -18.52
C GLU A 164 -15.55 27.43 -18.01
N SER A 165 -15.77 26.63 -16.96
CA SER A 165 -17.10 26.42 -16.37
C SER A 165 -17.67 27.67 -15.69
N VAL A 166 -16.82 28.50 -15.08
CA VAL A 166 -17.25 29.67 -14.28
C VAL A 166 -17.35 30.93 -15.14
N VAL A 167 -16.33 31.18 -15.95
CA VAL A 167 -16.18 32.41 -16.75
C VAL A 167 -16.65 32.20 -18.18
N GLY A 168 -16.51 30.99 -18.73
CA GLY A 168 -16.86 30.69 -20.13
C GLY A 168 -18.34 30.86 -20.46
N GLY A 169 -19.24 30.78 -19.47
CA GLY A 169 -20.66 31.10 -19.63
C GLY A 169 -20.99 32.60 -19.74
N GLN A 170 -20.04 33.48 -19.36
CA GLN A 170 -20.23 34.94 -19.34
C GLN A 170 -19.55 35.64 -20.54
N ILE A 171 -18.71 34.93 -21.30
CA ILE A 171 -17.99 35.46 -22.45
C ILE A 171 -18.74 35.05 -23.74
N PRO A 172 -19.10 36.02 -24.62
CA PRO A 172 -19.70 35.71 -25.92
C PRO A 172 -18.84 34.72 -26.73
N ALA A 173 -19.49 33.78 -27.42
CA ALA A 173 -18.78 32.82 -28.26
C ALA A 173 -18.07 33.56 -29.42
N GLY A 174 -16.74 33.55 -29.41
CA GLY A 174 -15.90 34.21 -30.41
C GLY A 174 -14.43 33.82 -30.28
N PRO A 175 -13.58 34.15 -31.29
CA PRO A 175 -12.17 33.76 -31.32
C PRO A 175 -11.33 34.34 -30.15
N GLU A 176 -11.83 35.38 -29.47
CA GLU A 176 -11.19 36.00 -28.31
C GLU A 176 -11.41 35.22 -27.00
N ARG A 177 -12.41 34.33 -26.95
CA ARG A 177 -12.78 33.56 -25.75
C ARG A 177 -11.63 32.66 -25.28
N GLU A 178 -10.98 31.97 -26.21
CA GLU A 178 -9.84 31.09 -25.93
C GLU A 178 -8.68 31.87 -25.29
N GLY A 179 -8.41 33.09 -25.80
CA GLY A 179 -7.35 33.96 -25.31
C GLY A 179 -7.63 34.52 -23.91
N ILE A 180 -8.88 34.90 -23.63
CA ILE A 180 -9.30 35.37 -22.30
C ILE A 180 -9.22 34.23 -21.28
N ILE A 181 -9.74 33.04 -21.62
CA ILE A 181 -9.65 31.86 -20.74
C ILE A 181 -8.19 31.54 -20.45
N SER A 182 -7.31 31.51 -21.47
CA SER A 182 -5.89 31.23 -21.25
C SER A 182 -5.21 32.27 -20.35
N ARG A 183 -5.51 33.57 -20.49
CA ARG A 183 -4.97 34.63 -19.62
C ARG A 183 -5.45 34.48 -18.18
N VAL A 184 -6.76 34.31 -17.98
CA VAL A 184 -7.35 34.15 -16.64
C VAL A 184 -6.79 32.88 -15.98
N THR A 185 -6.67 31.78 -16.72
CA THR A 185 -6.05 30.54 -16.22
C THR A 185 -4.61 30.78 -15.81
N LYS A 186 -3.78 31.45 -16.63
CA LYS A 186 -2.38 31.75 -16.30
C LYS A 186 -2.24 32.66 -15.07
N GLU A 187 -3.00 33.75 -14.99
CA GLU A 187 -2.98 34.65 -13.83
C GLU A 187 -3.43 33.94 -12.56
N THR A 188 -4.49 33.13 -12.65
CA THR A 188 -4.99 32.35 -11.52
C THR A 188 -3.94 31.33 -11.06
N ILE A 189 -3.33 30.58 -11.98
CA ILE A 189 -2.24 29.64 -11.66
C ILE A 189 -1.07 30.36 -11.01
N GLN A 190 -0.70 31.53 -11.51
CA GLN A 190 0.43 32.30 -10.96
C GLN A 190 0.14 32.76 -9.52
N GLN A 191 -1.06 33.28 -9.24
CA GLN A 191 -1.48 33.60 -7.88
C GLN A 191 -1.50 32.37 -6.97
N PHE A 192 -2.02 31.24 -7.46
CA PHE A 192 -2.02 29.99 -6.72
C PHE A 192 -0.59 29.50 -6.44
N ASN A 193 0.31 29.58 -7.42
CA ASN A 193 1.71 29.21 -7.25
C ASN A 193 2.40 30.09 -6.20
N ASP A 194 2.13 31.40 -6.18
CA ASP A 194 2.70 32.32 -5.20
C ASP A 194 2.21 32.02 -3.77
N ILE A 195 0.92 31.68 -3.62
CA ILE A 195 0.34 31.26 -2.33
C ILE A 195 0.86 29.88 -1.90
N LEU A 196 1.00 28.93 -2.83
CA LEU A 196 1.42 27.54 -2.57
C LEU A 196 2.93 27.38 -2.44
N LYS A 197 3.72 28.36 -2.88
CA LYS A 197 5.19 28.36 -2.81
C LYS A 197 5.78 27.90 -1.48
N PRO A 198 5.37 28.45 -0.31
CA PRO A 198 5.88 28.01 0.99
C PRO A 198 5.40 26.61 1.41
N TYR A 199 4.38 26.06 0.73
CA TYR A 199 3.79 24.76 1.03
C TYR A 199 4.35 23.63 0.17
N PHE A 200 4.97 23.92 -0.99
CA PHE A 200 5.59 22.89 -1.84
C PHE A 200 6.69 22.08 -1.14
N GLN A 201 7.37 22.65 -0.14
CA GLN A 201 8.32 21.87 0.70
C GLN A 201 7.64 20.71 1.45
N TYR A 202 6.33 20.82 1.71
CA TYR A 202 5.51 19.77 2.31
C TYR A 202 4.77 18.92 1.28
N ALA A 203 5.01 19.12 -0.02
CA ALA A 203 4.41 18.29 -1.06
C ALA A 203 4.82 16.81 -0.93
N PRO A 204 6.11 16.45 -0.70
CA PRO A 204 6.49 15.05 -0.54
C PRO A 204 5.72 14.32 0.58
N PRO A 205 5.65 14.81 1.83
CA PRO A 205 4.90 14.12 2.87
C PRO A 205 3.39 14.13 2.59
N LEU A 206 2.84 15.20 1.99
CA LEU A 206 1.43 15.28 1.65
C LEU A 206 1.05 14.26 0.56
N LEU A 207 1.89 14.08 -0.46
CA LEU A 207 1.69 13.08 -1.52
C LEU A 207 1.76 11.66 -0.97
N ALA A 208 2.74 11.38 -0.12
CA ALA A 208 2.86 10.08 0.55
C ALA A 208 1.64 9.79 1.44
N PHE A 209 1.17 10.78 2.20
CA PHE A 209 -0.02 10.65 3.02
C PHE A 209 -1.30 10.49 2.19
N GLY A 210 -1.43 11.25 1.09
CA GLY A 210 -2.55 11.11 0.15
C GLY A 210 -2.59 9.71 -0.47
N LEU A 211 -1.44 9.20 -0.92
CA LEU A 211 -1.31 7.83 -1.41
C LEU A 211 -1.70 6.81 -0.34
N PHE A 212 -1.22 6.97 0.89
CA PHE A 212 -1.59 6.12 2.01
C PHE A 212 -3.11 6.09 2.23
N LEU A 213 -3.77 7.25 2.23
CA LEU A 213 -5.22 7.35 2.42
C LEU A 213 -6.01 6.67 1.29
N ILE A 214 -5.58 6.85 0.03
CA ILE A 214 -6.20 6.18 -1.12
C ILE A 214 -6.06 4.66 -0.98
N LEU A 215 -4.85 4.18 -0.70
CA LEU A 215 -4.60 2.75 -0.49
C LEU A 215 -5.43 2.21 0.69
N TRP A 216 -5.43 2.93 1.81
CA TRP A 216 -6.18 2.57 3.00
C TRP A 216 -7.70 2.51 2.75
N GLY A 217 -8.26 3.47 2.02
CA GLY A 217 -9.68 3.45 1.62
C GLY A 217 -10.04 2.24 0.76
N LEU A 218 -9.10 1.74 -0.04
CA LEU A 218 -9.27 0.53 -0.86
C LEU A 218 -8.86 -0.77 -0.13
N SER A 219 -8.33 -0.68 1.09
CA SER A 219 -7.77 -1.81 1.84
C SER A 219 -8.75 -2.97 2.02
N TRP A 220 -10.05 -2.66 2.22
CA TRP A 220 -11.08 -3.68 2.45
C TRP A 220 -11.23 -4.64 1.26
N ILE A 221 -11.04 -4.16 0.02
CA ILE A 221 -11.07 -4.99 -1.20
C ILE A 221 -9.90 -5.98 -1.15
N PHE A 222 -8.70 -5.47 -0.86
CA PHE A 222 -7.50 -6.31 -0.76
C PHE A 222 -7.61 -7.33 0.36
N VAL A 223 -8.25 -7.01 1.50
CA VAL A 223 -8.52 -7.98 2.58
C VAL A 223 -9.37 -9.13 2.05
N TRP A 224 -10.48 -8.87 1.37
CA TRP A 224 -11.36 -9.93 0.87
C TRP A 224 -10.71 -10.77 -0.23
N LEU A 225 -9.99 -10.14 -1.16
CA LEU A 225 -9.21 -10.85 -2.17
C LEU A 225 -8.15 -11.74 -1.52
N SER A 226 -7.45 -11.23 -0.51
CA SER A 226 -6.45 -11.99 0.24
C SER A 226 -7.05 -13.14 1.02
N VAL A 227 -8.27 -12.99 1.55
CA VAL A 227 -9.03 -14.08 2.19
C VAL A 227 -9.35 -15.18 1.18
N LEU A 228 -9.85 -14.82 -0.01
CA LEU A 228 -10.17 -15.79 -1.06
C LEU A 228 -8.92 -16.58 -1.49
N VAL A 229 -7.84 -15.87 -1.83
CA VAL A 229 -6.57 -16.49 -2.24
C VAL A 229 -5.96 -17.27 -1.07
N GLY A 230 -6.04 -16.76 0.15
CA GLY A 230 -5.58 -17.44 1.35
C GLY A 230 -6.32 -18.76 1.61
N MET A 231 -7.63 -18.81 1.42
CA MET A 231 -8.38 -20.07 1.50
C MET A 231 -7.89 -21.09 0.45
N LEU A 232 -7.63 -20.64 -0.77
CA LEU A 232 -7.11 -21.49 -1.85
C LEU A 232 -5.71 -22.03 -1.51
N VAL A 233 -4.80 -21.15 -1.07
CA VAL A 233 -3.44 -21.54 -0.65
C VAL A 233 -3.50 -22.53 0.52
N PHE A 234 -4.33 -22.27 1.52
CA PHE A 234 -4.53 -23.17 2.65
C PHE A 234 -5.04 -24.55 2.20
N TRP A 235 -5.99 -24.58 1.26
CA TRP A 235 -6.50 -25.83 0.69
C TRP A 235 -5.40 -26.63 -0.02
N ILE A 236 -4.53 -25.98 -0.80
CA ILE A 236 -3.37 -26.62 -1.43
C ILE A 236 -2.40 -27.17 -0.36
N LEU A 237 -2.08 -26.38 0.66
CA LEU A 237 -1.18 -26.80 1.75
C LEU A 237 -1.74 -28.00 2.53
N LYS A 238 -3.06 -28.05 2.73
CA LYS A 238 -3.74 -29.19 3.34
C LYS A 238 -3.67 -30.43 2.43
N LYS A 239 -3.96 -30.28 1.13
CA LYS A 239 -3.96 -31.39 0.16
C LYS A 239 -2.56 -31.99 -0.05
N THR A 240 -1.52 -31.17 0.04
CA THR A 240 -0.12 -31.61 -0.07
C THR A 240 0.45 -32.21 1.21
N GLY A 241 -0.32 -32.21 2.32
CA GLY A 241 0.12 -32.73 3.61
C GLY A 241 1.12 -31.83 4.35
N PHE A 242 1.32 -30.59 3.90
CA PHE A 242 2.20 -29.63 4.56
C PHE A 242 1.63 -29.18 5.91
N ILE A 243 0.30 -29.13 6.04
CA ILE A 243 -0.41 -28.83 7.29
C ILE A 243 -1.21 -30.06 7.70
N LYS A 244 -0.93 -30.57 8.91
CA LYS A 244 -1.77 -31.55 9.60
C LYS A 244 -2.55 -30.83 10.69
N ILE A 245 -3.86 -31.03 10.72
CA ILE A 245 -4.74 -30.52 11.78
C ILE A 245 -4.97 -31.68 12.73
N GLU A 246 -4.44 -31.57 13.94
CA GLU A 246 -4.67 -32.53 15.02
C GLU A 246 -5.72 -31.95 15.95
N GLU A 247 -6.79 -32.70 16.20
CA GLU A 247 -7.79 -32.34 17.21
C GLU A 247 -7.19 -32.66 18.59
N LYS A 248 -6.99 -31.62 19.40
CA LYS A 248 -6.54 -31.77 20.78
C LYS A 248 -7.73 -31.55 21.69
N ASP A 249 -8.14 -32.58 22.42
CA ASP A 249 -9.13 -32.45 23.50
C ASP A 249 -8.51 -31.64 24.64
N ILE A 250 -8.78 -30.33 24.66
CA ILE A 250 -8.42 -29.48 25.79
C ILE A 250 -9.54 -29.62 26.82
N LYS A 251 -9.24 -30.27 27.95
CA LYS A 251 -10.08 -30.21 29.16
C LYS A 251 -10.11 -28.76 29.63
N ALA A 252 -11.13 -28.01 29.23
CA ALA A 252 -11.26 -26.62 29.65
C ALA A 252 -11.67 -26.57 31.13
N GLU A 253 -10.86 -25.92 31.96
CA GLU A 253 -11.25 -25.55 33.33
C GLU A 253 -12.21 -24.36 33.24
N ILE A 254 -13.38 -24.51 33.87
CA ILE A 254 -14.40 -23.47 33.96
C ILE A 254 -14.20 -22.75 35.29
N LEU A 255 -14.05 -21.43 35.25
CA LEU A 255 -13.98 -20.62 36.46
C LEU A 255 -15.40 -20.52 37.03
N ILE A 256 -15.66 -21.25 38.12
CA ILE A 256 -16.90 -21.17 38.89
C ILE A 256 -16.67 -20.06 39.94
N ILE A 257 -17.49 -19.00 39.88
CA ILE A 257 -17.53 -17.93 40.90
C ILE A 257 -18.50 -18.35 42.01
#